data_AF-A0A1I0LGN3-F1
#
_entry.id   AF-A0A1I0LGN3-F1
#
_cell.length_a   1.000
_cell.length_b   1.000
_cell.length_c   1.000
_cell.angle_alpha   90.00
_cell.angle_beta   90.00
_cell.angle_gamma   90.00
#
_symmetry.space_group_name_H-M   'P 1'
#
loop_
_entity.id
_entity.type
_entity.pdbx_description
1 polymer ?
#
loop_
_entity_poly.entity_id
_entity_poly.type
_entity_poly.pdbx_seq_one_letter_code
_entity_poly.pdbx_strand_id
1 'polypeptide(L)' 'MARTPGADYRELSRLWTPTAEQYAHLGRMQVEDERFRENYERIADGLAVYMRDAMAAYARRIR' A
#
# COMPACT_ATOMS: atom_id res chain seq x y z
N MET A 1 -4.36 -23.58 -13.44
CA MET A 1 -5.46 -23.01 -12.61
C MET A 1 -5.11 -21.55 -12.33
N ALA A 2 -5.63 -20.60 -13.11
CA ALA A 2 -5.39 -19.19 -12.87
C ALA A 2 -6.31 -18.73 -11.73
N ARG A 3 -5.73 -18.35 -10.58
CA ARG A 3 -6.52 -17.75 -9.48
C ARG A 3 -7.09 -16.42 -9.99
N THR A 4 -8.39 -16.24 -9.82
CA THR A 4 -9.08 -15.00 -10.20
C THR A 4 -8.46 -13.83 -9.42
N PRO A 5 -8.15 -12.68 -10.04
CA PRO A 5 -7.41 -11.56 -9.42
C PRO A 5 -7.98 -10.94 -8.11
N GLY A 6 -9.09 -11.45 -7.56
CA GLY A 6 -9.65 -11.04 -6.28
C GLY A 6 -9.82 -12.17 -5.25
N ALA A 7 -9.52 -13.42 -5.61
CA ALA A 7 -9.53 -14.53 -4.65
C ALA A 7 -8.39 -14.36 -3.64
N ASP A 8 -7.21 -14.00 -4.14
CA ASP A 8 -5.99 -13.82 -3.35
C ASP A 8 -6.13 -12.63 -2.38
N TYR A 9 -6.70 -11.51 -2.82
CA TYR A 9 -6.92 -10.33 -1.97
C TYR A 9 -7.87 -10.64 -0.79
N ARG A 10 -8.95 -11.40 -1.02
CA ARG A 10 -9.90 -11.77 0.05
C ARG A 10 -9.32 -12.76 1.04
N GLU A 11 -8.55 -13.74 0.59
CA GLU A 11 -7.85 -14.66 1.50
C GLU A 11 -6.78 -13.95 2.32
N LEU A 12 -5.96 -13.12 1.67
CA LEU A 12 -4.93 -12.33 2.35
C LEU A 12 -5.52 -11.39 3.40
N SER A 13 -6.63 -10.70 3.07
CA SER A 13 -7.30 -9.80 4.02
C SER A 13 -7.90 -10.53 5.24
N ARG A 14 -8.26 -11.81 5.10
CA ARG A 14 -8.74 -12.64 6.22
C ARG A 14 -7.62 -13.15 7.11
N LEU A 15 -6.46 -13.44 6.51
CA LEU A 15 -5.30 -13.98 7.21
C LEU A 15 -4.44 -12.89 7.85
N TRP A 16 -4.48 -11.67 7.32
CA TRP A 16 -3.63 -10.59 7.77
C TRP A 16 -4.36 -9.24 7.75
N THR A 17 -4.57 -8.70 8.94
CA THR A 17 -4.92 -7.29 9.15
C THR A 17 -3.68 -6.58 9.69
N PRO A 18 -3.03 -5.68 8.93
CA PRO A 18 -1.83 -5.01 9.40
C PRO A 18 -2.16 -4.11 10.59
N THR A 19 -1.25 -4.07 11.57
CA THR A 19 -1.28 -3.00 12.57
C THR A 19 -1.06 -1.65 11.91
N ALA A 20 -1.41 -0.56 12.59
CA ALA A 20 -1.15 0.80 12.10
C ALA A 20 0.33 0.99 11.69
N GLU A 21 1.26 0.44 12.46
CA GLU A 21 2.70 0.52 12.17
C GLU A 21 3.09 -0.29 10.92
N GLN A 22 2.55 -1.50 10.76
CA GLN A 22 2.76 -2.32 9.57
C GLN A 22 2.17 -1.67 8.31
N TYR A 23 1.01 -1.02 8.43
CA TYR A 23 0.40 -0.28 7.33
C TYR A 23 1.25 0.92 6.90
N ALA A 24 1.78 1.69 7.86
CA ALA A 24 2.70 2.79 7.58
C ALA A 24 4.03 2.29 6.97
N HIS A 25 4.53 1.12 7.39
CA HIS A 25 5.74 0.53 6.82
C HIS A 25 5.53 0.05 5.37
N LEU A 26 4.37 -0.54 5.07
CA LEU A 26 3.99 -0.92 3.72
C LEU A 26 4.02 0.27 2.74
N GLY A 27 3.49 1.42 3.18
CA GLY A 27 3.53 2.65 2.38
C GLY A 27 4.94 3.19 2.12
N ARG A 28 5.90 2.94 3.03
CA ARG A 28 7.32 3.28 2.80
C ARG A 28 7.95 2.36 1.76
N MET A 29 7.77 1.05 1.91
CA MET A 29 8.30 0.06 0.97
C MET A 29 7.80 0.28 -0.46
N GLN A 30 6.54 0.63 -0.63
CA GLN A 30 5.97 0.88 -1.96
C GLN A 30 6.52 2.13 -2.66
N VAL A 31 7.12 3.07 -1.93
CA VAL A 31 7.74 4.27 -2.53
C VAL A 31 9.26 4.12 -2.67
N GLU A 32 9.88 3.28 -1.86
CA GLU A 32 11.32 2.98 -1.92
C GLU A 32 11.69 2.10 -3.12
N ASP A 33 10.78 1.25 -3.60
CA ASP A 33 10.96 0.49 -4.84
C ASP A 33 10.55 1.34 -6.06
N GLU A 34 11.52 1.65 -6.93
CA GLU A 34 11.31 2.48 -8.11
C GLU A 34 10.22 1.93 -9.04
N ARG A 35 10.06 0.60 -9.12
CA ARG A 35 9.04 -0.03 -9.97
C ARG A 35 7.62 0.28 -9.48
N PHE A 36 7.44 0.39 -8.17
CA PHE A 36 6.17 0.76 -7.59
C PHE A 36 5.95 2.27 -7.67
N ARG A 37 6.99 3.07 -7.41
CA ARG A 37 6.97 4.53 -7.56
C ARG A 37 6.52 4.92 -8.98
N GLU A 38 7.12 4.33 -10.01
CA GLU A 38 6.80 4.59 -11.43
C GLU A 38 5.31 4.38 -11.75
N ASN A 39 4.66 3.40 -11.14
CA ASN A 39 3.23 3.16 -11.38
C ASN A 39 2.35 4.32 -10.90
N TYR A 40 2.71 4.94 -9.78
CA TYR A 40 1.99 6.09 -9.24
C TYR A 40 2.32 7.37 -10.02
N GLU A 41 3.60 7.59 -10.33
CA GLU A 41 4.03 8.78 -11.08
C GLU A 41 3.46 8.79 -12.52
N ARG A 42 3.19 7.63 -13.12
CA ARG A 42 2.44 7.54 -14.38
C ARG A 42 1.02 8.07 -14.32
N ILE A 43 0.41 8.15 -13.14
CA ILE A 43 -0.96 8.65 -12.94
C ILE A 43 -0.94 10.16 -12.70
N ALA A 44 -0.07 10.62 -11.80
CA ALA A 44 0.14 12.03 -11.52
C ALA A 44 1.50 12.26 -10.84
N ASP A 45 2.14 13.37 -11.19
CA ASP A 45 3.41 13.78 -10.58
C ASP A 45 3.27 13.94 -9.06
N GLY A 46 4.17 13.31 -8.31
CA GLY A 46 4.20 13.33 -6.84
C GLY A 46 3.17 12.44 -6.17
N LEU A 47 2.39 11.65 -6.92
CA LEU A 47 1.37 10.77 -6.36
C LEU A 47 1.96 9.71 -5.44
N ALA A 48 3.17 9.18 -5.72
CA ALA A 48 3.79 8.18 -4.87
C ALA A 48 4.06 8.74 -3.46
N VAL A 49 4.60 9.96 -3.40
CA VAL A 49 4.87 10.68 -2.15
C VAL A 49 3.58 10.97 -1.38
N TYR A 50 2.55 11.44 -2.09
CA TYR A 50 1.23 11.67 -1.50
C TYR A 50 0.66 10.39 -0.85
N MET A 51 0.72 9.26 -1.55
CA MET A 51 0.19 7.98 -1.05
C MET A 51 0.93 7.52 0.22
N ARG A 52 2.26 7.63 0.28
CA ARG A 52 3.05 7.34 1.49
C ARG A 52 2.60 8.19 2.67
N ASP A 53 2.48 9.49 2.46
CA ASP A 53 2.15 10.44 3.53
C ASP A 53 0.71 10.22 4.01
N ALA A 54 -0.22 9.93 3.10
CA ALA A 54 -1.60 9.58 3.42
C ALA A 54 -1.70 8.29 4.26
N MET A 55 -0.96 7.23 3.90
CA MET A 55 -0.93 5.97 4.67
C MET A 55 -0.35 6.18 6.07
N ALA A 56 0.71 6.99 6.19
CA ALA A 56 1.29 7.36 7.49
C ALA A 56 0.32 8.18 8.35
N ALA A 57 -0.41 9.12 7.75
CA ALA A 57 -1.42 9.92 8.44
C ALA A 57 -2.61 9.06 8.90
N TYR A 58 -3.09 8.15 8.05
CA TYR A 58 -4.17 7.23 8.39
C TYR A 58 -3.77 6.29 9.53
N ALA A 59 -2.58 5.69 9.47
CA ALA A 59 -2.04 4.85 10.53
C ALA A 59 -2.02 5.56 11.89
N ARG A 60 -1.60 6.83 11.93
CA ARG A 60 -1.63 7.63 13.17
C ARG A 60 -3.04 7.85 13.71
N ARG A 61 -4.07 7.88 12.86
CA ARG A 61 -5.47 8.08 13.25
C ARG A 61 -6.13 6.83 13.83
N ILE A 62 -5.68 5.64 13.42
CA ILE A 62 -6.26 4.36 13.81
C ILE A 62 -5.51 3.64 14.95
N ARG A 63 -4.49 4.31 15.52
CA ARG A 63 -3.84 3.88 16.76
C ARG A 63 -4.65 4.34 17.95
#